data_AF-A0A8H9ISR9-F1
#
_entry.id   AF-A0A8H9ISR9-F1
#
_cell.length_a   1.000
_cell.length_b   1.000
_cell.length_c   1.000
_cell.angle_alpha   90.00
_cell.angle_beta   90.00
_cell.angle_gamma   90.00
#
_symmetry.space_group_name_H-M   'P 1'
#
loop_
_entity.id
_entity.type
_entity.pdbx_description
1 polymer ?
#
loop_
_entity_poly.entity_id
_entity_poly.type
_entity_poly.pdbx_seq_one_letter_code
_entity_poly.pdbx_strand_id
1 'polypeptide(L)'
;MGLGVYRENQVHERVHVGREAGVSLTRVLAEAGPDDVLSGIADHADTMFNVLQLKRIDKEFTAILGRRPELAPDIARLRELFEAVERDRGYLWIVGD
;
A
#
# COMPACT_ATOMS: atom_id res chain seq x y z
N MET A 1 12.65 2.47 11.04
CA MET A 1 12.71 3.01 9.67
C MET A 1 11.65 2.26 8.90
N GLY A 2 10.74 2.97 8.25
CA GLY A 2 9.52 2.40 7.68
C GLY A 2 8.88 3.40 6.74
N LEU A 3 8.20 2.90 5.72
CA LEU A 3 7.72 3.71 4.60
C LEU A 3 6.76 4.81 5.07
N GLY A 4 6.96 6.03 4.56
CA GLY A 4 5.98 7.10 4.70
C GLY A 4 4.81 6.83 3.77
N VAL A 5 3.58 6.79 4.28
CA VAL A 5 2.40 6.51 3.44
C VAL A 5 1.46 7.71 3.47
N TYR A 6 1.02 8.11 2.30
CA TYR A 6 0.18 9.28 2.09
C TYR A 6 -0.96 8.97 1.12
N ARG A 7 -2.09 9.64 1.33
CA ARG A 7 -3.14 9.78 0.31
C ARG A 7 -2.97 11.12 -0.38
N GLU A 8 -3.03 11.13 -1.70
CA GLU A 8 -3.04 12.34 -2.51
C GLU A 8 -4.36 12.41 -3.29
N ASN A 9 -5.12 13.50 -3.19
CA ASN A 9 -6.36 13.68 -3.97
C ASN A 9 -6.07 14.27 -5.36
N GLN A 10 -7.12 14.49 -6.17
CA GLN A 10 -6.97 15.03 -7.53
C GLN A 10 -6.48 16.48 -7.61
N VAL A 11 -6.45 17.21 -6.49
CA VAL A 11 -5.91 18.57 -6.41
C VAL A 11 -4.51 18.60 -5.79
N HIS A 12 -3.84 17.44 -5.73
CA HIS A 12 -2.48 17.25 -5.17
C HIS A 12 -2.34 17.58 -3.68
N GLU A 13 -3.45 17.55 -2.94
CA GLU A 13 -3.39 17.64 -1.48
C GLU A 13 -2.96 16.29 -0.90
N ARG A 14 -1.85 16.29 -0.15
CA ARG A 14 -1.28 15.11 0.49
C ARG A 14 -1.63 15.05 1.97
N VAL A 15 -2.14 13.91 2.41
CA VAL A 15 -2.43 13.62 3.81
C VAL A 15 -1.65 12.39 4.24
N HIS A 16 -0.80 12.54 5.28
CA HIS A 16 -0.08 11.41 5.87
C HIS A 16 -1.07 10.50 6.61
N VAL A 17 -1.08 9.21 6.28
CA VAL A 17 -2.08 8.26 6.80
C VAL A 17 -1.64 7.54 8.08
N GLY A 18 -0.52 7.97 8.66
CA GLY A 18 -0.01 7.49 9.94
C GLY A 18 1.04 6.40 9.79
N ARG A 19 1.86 6.27 10.84
CA ARG A 19 3.01 5.35 10.87
C ARG A 19 2.59 3.89 10.78
N GLU A 20 1.40 3.54 11.29
CA GLU A 20 0.89 2.17 11.26
C GLU A 20 0.70 1.66 9.83
N ALA A 21 0.24 2.51 8.91
CA ALA A 21 0.09 2.13 7.51
C ALA A 21 1.44 1.77 6.87
N GLY A 22 2.49 2.53 7.19
CA GLY A 22 3.86 2.23 6.77
C GLY A 22 4.36 0.89 7.31
N VAL A 23 4.13 0.62 8.60
CA VAL A 23 4.52 -0.65 9.22
C VAL A 23 3.77 -1.84 8.60
N SER A 24 2.46 -1.71 8.42
CA SER A 24 1.64 -2.76 7.77
C SER A 24 2.10 -2.99 6.34
N LEU A 25 2.39 -1.93 5.58
CA LEU A 25 2.90 -2.03 4.22
C LEU A 25 4.26 -2.74 4.18
N THR A 26 5.22 -2.35 5.01
CA THR A 26 6.55 -3.01 5.07
C THR A 26 6.44 -4.50 5.37
N ARG A 27 5.53 -4.92 6.26
CA ARG A 27 5.32 -6.35 6.57
C ARG A 27 4.73 -7.12 5.40
N VAL A 28 3.78 -6.52 4.69
CA VAL A 28 3.15 -7.15 3.52
C VAL A 28 4.14 -7.22 2.34
N LEU A 29 4.98 -6.20 2.18
CA LEU A 29 6.00 -6.16 1.13
C LEU A 29 7.03 -7.28 1.23
N ALA A 30 7.39 -7.67 2.45
CA ALA A 30 8.31 -8.78 2.69
C ALA A 30 7.81 -10.13 2.13
N GLU A 31 6.52 -10.24 1.79
CA GLU A 31 5.88 -11.45 1.28
C GLU A 31 5.47 -11.36 -0.20
N ALA A 32 5.83 -10.26 -0.86
CA ALA A 32 5.59 -10.04 -2.28
C ALA A 32 6.49 -10.94 -3.15
N GLY A 33 5.89 -11.57 -4.16
CA GLY A 33 6.62 -12.33 -5.18
C GLY A 33 7.28 -11.43 -6.23
N PRO A 34 8.24 -11.94 -7.02
CA PRO A 34 9.00 -11.15 -8.00
C PRO A 34 8.15 -10.57 -9.14
N ASP A 35 6.98 -11.14 -9.41
CA ASP A 35 6.04 -10.66 -10.43
C ASP A 35 4.89 -9.80 -9.86
N ASP A 36 4.84 -9.63 -8.54
CA ASP A 36 3.81 -8.85 -7.85
C ASP A 36 4.08 -7.35 -8.04
N VAL A 37 3.04 -6.53 -8.18
CA VAL A 37 3.16 -5.06 -8.25
C VAL A 37 3.84 -4.51 -6.99
N LEU A 38 3.58 -5.13 -5.84
CA LEU A 38 4.22 -4.78 -4.57
C LEU A 38 5.74 -4.90 -4.61
N SER A 39 6.32 -5.82 -5.40
CA SER A 39 7.77 -5.99 -5.50
C SER A 39 8.49 -4.80 -6.14
N GLY A 40 7.75 -3.94 -6.85
CA GLY A 40 8.28 -2.71 -7.43
C GLY A 40 8.46 -1.56 -6.43
N ILE A 41 8.00 -1.71 -5.18
CA ILE A 41 8.20 -0.69 -4.14
C ILE A 41 9.58 -0.93 -3.52
N ALA A 42 10.48 0.03 -3.71
CA ALA A 42 11.81 0.00 -3.09
C ALA A 42 11.85 0.86 -1.83
N ASP A 43 12.59 0.40 -0.82
CA ASP A 43 12.68 1.08 0.49
C ASP A 43 13.21 2.52 0.42
N HIS A 44 13.95 2.85 -0.64
CA HIS A 44 14.60 4.15 -0.85
C HIS A 44 14.05 4.92 -2.06
N ALA A 45 12.89 4.51 -2.59
CA ALA A 45 12.29 5.16 -3.76
C ALA A 45 10.84 5.55 -3.50
N ASP A 46 10.49 6.76 -3.92
CA ASP A 46 9.11 7.20 -3.92
C ASP A 46 8.32 6.43 -4.98
N THR A 47 7.17 5.91 -4.57
CA THR A 47 6.28 5.13 -5.43
C THR A 47 4.86 5.66 -5.34
N MET A 48 4.20 5.80 -6.49
CA MET A 48 2.81 6.26 -6.59
C MET A 48 1.94 5.20 -7.27
N PHE A 49 0.80 4.89 -6.66
CA PHE A 49 -0.21 4.01 -7.23
C PHE A 49 -1.54 4.72 -7.43
N ASN A 50 -2.09 4.60 -8.63
CA ASN A 50 -3.47 4.98 -8.91
C ASN A 50 -4.45 3.87 -8.51
N VAL A 51 -5.75 4.19 -8.49
CA VAL A 51 -6.82 3.25 -8.12
C VAL A 51 -6.79 1.95 -8.93
N LEU A 52 -6.43 1.99 -10.22
CA LEU A 52 -6.35 0.76 -11.04
C LEU A 52 -5.22 -0.16 -10.59
N GLN A 53 -4.08 0.40 -10.18
CA GLN A 53 -2.97 -0.37 -9.62
C GLN A 53 -3.30 -0.90 -8.23
N LEU A 54 -3.98 -0.11 -7.38
CA LEU A 54 -4.44 -0.56 -6.06
C LEU A 54 -5.38 -1.78 -6.16
N LYS A 55 -6.26 -1.81 -7.16
CA LYS A 55 -7.11 -2.99 -7.44
C LYS A 55 -6.33 -4.23 -7.88
N ARG A 56 -5.14 -4.07 -8.44
CA ARG A 56 -4.25 -5.21 -8.76
C ARG A 56 -3.57 -5.70 -7.48
N ILE A 57 -3.05 -4.78 -6.68
CA ILE A 57 -2.44 -5.07 -5.38
C ILE A 57 -3.44 -5.79 -4.44
N ASP A 58 -4.72 -5.42 -4.46
CA ASP A 58 -5.73 -6.09 -3.64
C ASP A 58 -5.92 -7.59 -4.00
N LYS A 59 -5.66 -7.96 -5.26
CA LYS A 59 -5.63 -9.37 -5.67
C LYS A 59 -4.40 -10.09 -5.11
N GLU A 60 -3.26 -9.42 -5.08
CA GLU A 60 -2.01 -9.94 -4.48
C GLU A 60 -2.19 -10.19 -2.99
N PHE A 61 -2.93 -9.33 -2.28
CA PHE A 61 -3.27 -9.55 -0.87
C PHE A 61 -3.98 -10.88 -0.63
N THR A 62 -4.84 -11.32 -1.54
CA THR A 62 -5.53 -12.61 -1.41
C THR A 62 -4.53 -13.78 -1.50
N ALA A 63 -3.55 -13.68 -2.39
CA ALA A 63 -2.49 -14.68 -2.50
C ALA A 63 -1.56 -14.68 -1.27
N ILE A 64 -1.23 -13.49 -0.75
CA ILE A 64 -0.42 -13.33 0.46
C ILE A 64 -1.15 -13.93 1.67
N LEU A 65 -2.45 -13.66 1.85
CA LEU A 65 -3.25 -14.25 2.93
C LEU A 65 -3.31 -15.77 2.88
N GLY A 66 -3.30 -16.36 1.67
CA GLY A 66 -3.24 -17.81 1.50
C GLY A 66 -1.94 -18.43 2.06
N ARG A 67 -0.83 -17.67 2.08
CA ARG A 67 0.48 -18.11 2.58
C ARG A 67 0.74 -17.66 4.03
N ARG A 68 0.23 -16.49 4.40
CA ARG A 68 0.52 -15.75 5.64
C ARG A 68 -0.78 -15.20 6.27
N PRO A 69 -1.66 -16.08 6.77
CA PRO A 69 -2.95 -15.66 7.36
C PRO A 69 -2.79 -14.70 8.55
N GLU A 70 -1.65 -14.73 9.24
CA GLU A 70 -1.30 -13.81 10.32
C GLU A 70 -1.24 -12.33 9.89
N LEU A 71 -1.06 -12.04 8.59
CA LEU A 71 -1.06 -10.69 8.03
C LEU A 71 -2.47 -10.12 7.77
N ALA A 72 -3.53 -10.86 8.12
CA ALA A 72 -4.91 -10.38 7.95
C ALA A 72 -5.18 -8.99 8.54
N PRO A 73 -4.71 -8.63 9.75
CA PRO A 73 -4.93 -7.28 10.30
C PRO A 73 -4.21 -6.20 9.51
N ASP A 74 -2.98 -6.47 9.06
CA ASP A 74 -2.18 -5.54 8.26
C ASP A 74 -2.84 -5.30 6.89
N ILE A 75 -3.28 -6.37 6.22
CA ILE A 75 -3.98 -6.29 4.94
C ILE A 75 -5.35 -5.60 5.07
N ALA A 76 -6.11 -5.86 6.14
CA ALA A 76 -7.37 -5.17 6.39
C ALA A 76 -7.18 -3.64 6.49
N ARG A 77 -6.16 -3.19 7.24
CA ARG A 77 -5.81 -1.76 7.33
C ARG A 77 -5.45 -1.16 5.98
N LEU A 78 -4.65 -1.88 5.17
CA LEU A 78 -4.28 -1.41 3.82
C LEU A 78 -5.50 -1.34 2.88
N ARG A 79 -6.45 -2.27 3.01
CA ARG A 79 -7.71 -2.23 2.24
C ARG A 79 -8.57 -1.02 2.61
N GLU A 80 -8.73 -0.73 3.89
CA GLU A 80 -9.44 0.48 4.34
C GLU A 80 -8.79 1.75 3.77
N LEU A 81 -7.46 1.79 3.73
CA LEU A 81 -6.71 2.86 3.09
C LEU A 81 -7.00 2.93 1.58
N PHE A 82 -6.99 1.80 0.86
CA PHE A 82 -7.26 1.76 -0.57
C PHE A 82 -8.67 2.21 -0.92
N GLU A 83 -9.67 1.78 -0.15
CA GLU A 83 -11.05 2.26 -0.30
C GLU A 83 -11.12 3.78 -0.15
N ALA A 84 -10.36 4.31 0.80
CA ALA A 84 -10.39 5.73 1.07
C ALA A 84 -9.65 6.53 -0.03
N VAL A 85 -8.55 6.00 -0.59
CA VAL A 85 -7.94 6.55 -1.83
C VAL A 85 -8.95 6.54 -2.99
N GLU A 86 -9.69 5.45 -3.16
CA GLU A 86 -10.70 5.31 -4.22
C GLU A 86 -11.85 6.31 -4.05
N ARG A 87 -12.33 6.54 -2.82
CA ARG A 87 -13.36 7.57 -2.52
C ARG A 87 -12.90 8.97 -2.92
N ASP A 88 -11.62 9.29 -2.73
CA ASP A 88 -11.05 10.58 -3.15
C ASP A 88 -10.74 10.67 -4.65
N ARG A 89 -10.86 9.55 -5.37
CA ARG A 89 -10.35 9.39 -6.75
C ARG A 89 -8.86 9.77 -6.85
N GLY A 90 -8.12 9.48 -5.78
CA GLY A 90 -6.75 9.92 -5.57
C GLY A 90 -5.71 8.86 -5.90
N TYR A 91 -4.54 9.04 -5.29
CA TYR A 91 -3.36 8.20 -5.41
C TYR A 91 -2.87 7.80 -4.01
N LEU A 92 -2.28 6.61 -3.93
CA LEU A 92 -1.46 6.23 -2.80
C LEU A 92 -0.02 6.65 -3.11
N TRP A 93 0.57 7.47 -2.24
CA TRP A 93 1.96 7.89 -2.34
C TRP A 93 2.77 7.28 -1.21
N ILE A 94 3.85 6.60 -1.57
CA ILE A 94 4.77 5.94 -0.66
C ILE A 94 6.10 6.67 -0.78
N VAL A 95 6.63 7.10 0.36
CA VAL A 95 7.94 7.76 0.47
C VAL A 95 8.90 6.77 1.09
N GLY A 96 9.99 6.48 0.38
CA GLY A 96 11.11 5.71 0.89
C GLY A 96 11.86 6.48 1.99
N ASP A 97 12.53 5.76 2.89
CA ASP A 97 13.41 6.36 3.91
C ASP A 97 14.82 6.58 3.33
#